data_AF-A0A7Y5CWE6-F1
#
_entry.id   AF-A0A7Y5CWE6-F1
#
_cell.length_a   1.000
_cell.length_b   1.000
_cell.length_c   1.000
_cell.angle_alpha   90.00
_cell.angle_beta   90.00
_cell.angle_gamma   90.00
#
_symmetry.space_group_name_H-M   'P 1'
#
loop_
_entity.id
_entity.type
_entity.pdbx_description
1 polymer ?
#
loop_
_entity_poly.entity_id
_entity_poly.type
_entity_poly.pdbx_seq_one_letter_code
_entity_poly.pdbx_strand_id
1 'polypeptide(L)' 'MRKLLYCLAGLIAGYVIGAGLGAAAIQLFSGNTHDKSMELVMTSAFVTGPIGAVIGLVVAWMRGRKR' A
#
# COMPACT_ATOMS: atom_id res chain seq x y z
N MET A 1 -3.18 -12.59 20.65
CA MET A 1 -1.98 -11.83 20.22
C MET A 1 -1.45 -12.22 18.84
N ARG A 2 -1.21 -13.51 18.52
CA ARG A 2 -0.67 -13.93 17.20
C ARG A 2 -1.45 -13.45 15.97
N LYS A 3 -2.80 -13.45 16.01
CA LYS A 3 -3.65 -12.94 14.92
C LYS A 3 -3.43 -11.45 14.65
N LEU A 4 -3.35 -10.63 15.71
CA LEU A 4 -3.11 -9.20 15.60
C LEU A 4 -1.76 -8.91 14.96
N LEU A 5 -0.70 -9.63 15.36
CA LEU A 5 0.62 -9.49 14.75
C LEU A 5 0.61 -9.84 13.25
N TYR A 6 -0.08 -10.91 12.87
CA TYR A 6 -0.23 -11.29 11.46
C TYR A 6 -0.99 -10.23 10.65
N CYS A 7 -2.07 -9.68 11.22
CA CYS A 7 -2.86 -8.62 10.59
C CYS A 7 -2.04 -7.32 10.46
N LEU A 8 -1.26 -6.97 11.48
CA LEU A 8 -0.36 -5.82 11.46
C LEU A 8 0.75 -5.99 10.41
N ALA A 9 1.35 -7.18 10.32
CA ALA A 9 2.33 -7.48 9.29
C ALA A 9 1.72 -7.39 7.88
N GLY A 10 0.50 -7.91 7.70
CA GLY A 10 -0.25 -7.78 6.44
C GLY A 10 -0.55 -6.33 6.08
N LEU A 11 -0.95 -5.51 7.05
CA LEU A 11 -1.20 -4.08 6.88
C LEU A 11 0.07 -3.34 6.45
N ILE A 12 1.19 -3.56 7.13
CA ILE A 12 2.48 -2.91 6.81
C ILE A 12 2.98 -3.37 5.43
N ALA A 13 2.96 -4.67 5.16
CA ALA A 13 3.39 -5.22 3.87
C ALA A 13 2.50 -4.69 2.73
N GLY A 14 1.18 -4.67 2.95
CA GLY A 14 0.22 -4.10 2.00
C GLY A 14 0.47 -2.63 1.72
N TYR A 15 0.77 -1.84 2.75
CA TYR A 15 1.12 -0.42 2.59
C TYR A 15 2.36 -0.24 1.72
N VAL A 16 3.44 -0.95 2.03
CA VAL A 16 4.71 -0.85 1.30
C VAL A 16 4.52 -1.26 -0.16
N ILE A 17 3.80 -2.35 -0.43
CA ILE A 17 3.51 -2.80 -1.79
C ILE A 17 2.64 -1.78 -2.52
N GLY A 18 1.56 -1.30 -1.89
CA GLY A 18 0.65 -0.32 -2.47
C GLY A 18 1.36 0.99 -2.82
N ALA A 19 2.17 1.51 -1.89
CA ALA A 19 2.96 2.72 -2.11
C ALA A 19 3.99 2.52 -3.22
N GLY A 20 4.68 1.38 -3.25
CA GLY A 20 5.63 1.02 -4.31
C GLY A 20 4.96 0.96 -5.70
N LEU A 21 3.79 0.34 -5.79
CA LEU A 21 3.01 0.27 -7.04
C LEU A 21 2.52 1.65 -7.48
N GLY A 22 2.05 2.48 -6.56
CA GLY A 22 1.65 3.86 -6.85
C GLY A 22 2.81 4.71 -7.35
N ALA A 23 3.96 4.63 -6.68
CA ALA A 23 5.17 5.32 -7.12
C ALA A 23 5.62 4.86 -8.53
N ALA A 24 5.61 3.55 -8.80
CA ALA A 24 5.91 3.01 -10.11
C ALA A 24 4.91 3.50 -11.17
N ALA A 25 3.62 3.54 -10.85
CA ALA A 25 2.58 4.03 -11.76
C ALA A 25 2.79 5.51 -12.12
N ILE A 26 3.09 6.37 -11.14
CA ILE A 26 3.37 7.79 -11.41
C ILE A 26 4.63 7.95 -12.27
N GLN A 27 5.69 7.19 -12.00
CA GLN A 27 6.92 7.27 -12.80
C GLN A 27 6.67 6.88 -14.26
N LEU A 28 5.94 5.79 -14.50
CA LEU A 28 5.70 5.23 -15.84
C LEU A 28 4.63 5.96 -16.64
N PHE A 29 3.58 6.45 -15.99
CA PHE A 29 2.38 6.93 -16.68
C PHE A 29 2.08 8.43 -16.50
N SER A 30 2.63 9.10 -15.48
CA SER A 30 2.37 10.53 -15.29
C SER A 30 3.21 11.39 -16.23
N GLY A 31 2.51 12.25 -16.97
CA GLY A 31 3.09 13.28 -17.84
C GLY A 31 3.34 14.63 -17.15
N ASN A 32 3.14 14.72 -15.83
CA ASN A 32 3.39 15.94 -15.08
C ASN A 32 4.90 16.27 -15.09
N THR A 33 5.26 17.45 -15.57
CA THR A 33 6.65 17.93 -15.67
C THR A 33 7.01 19.00 -14.64
N HIS A 34 6.01 19.59 -13.97
CA HIS A 34 6.22 20.68 -13.03
C HIS A 34 6.49 20.15 -11.61
N ASP A 35 5.65 19.24 -11.11
CA ASP A 35 5.69 18.80 -9.70
C ASP A 35 5.55 17.28 -9.53
N LYS A 36 6.20 16.51 -10.41
CA LYS A 36 6.08 15.04 -10.43
C LYS A 36 6.52 14.37 -9.12
N SER A 37 7.52 14.94 -8.43
CA SER A 37 7.98 14.44 -7.14
C SER A 37 6.91 14.56 -6.06
N MET A 38 6.19 15.68 -6.03
CA MET A 38 5.11 15.90 -5.07
C MET A 38 3.91 15.01 -5.38
N GLU A 39 3.51 14.92 -6.65
CA GLU A 39 2.46 13.99 -7.10
C GLU A 39 2.79 12.54 -6.70
N LEU A 40 4.03 12.11 -6.92
CA LEU A 40 4.50 10.79 -6.55
C LEU A 40 4.28 10.53 -5.05
N VAL A 41 4.75 11.43 -4.18
CA VAL A 41 4.61 11.26 -2.73
C VAL A 41 3.14 11.28 -2.30
N MET A 42 2.33 12.21 -2.84
CA MET A 42 0.92 12.32 -2.49
C MET A 42 0.15 11.06 -2.89
N THR A 43 0.35 10.55 -4.10
CA THR A 43 -0.34 9.35 -4.59
C THR A 43 0.19 8.07 -3.96
N SER A 44 1.51 7.94 -3.78
CA SER A 44 2.11 6.73 -3.21
C SER A 44 1.81 6.60 -1.71
N ALA A 45 2.09 7.64 -0.93
CA ALA A 45 2.06 7.56 0.53
C ALA A 45 0.65 7.72 1.11
N PHE A 46 -0.22 8.50 0.48
CA PHE A 46 -1.53 8.87 1.04
C PHE A 46 -2.73 8.25 0.32
N VAL A 47 -2.53 7.64 -0.85
CA VAL A 47 -3.64 7.00 -1.61
C VAL A 47 -3.38 5.52 -1.79
N THR A 48 -2.42 5.16 -2.64
CA THR A 48 -2.16 3.76 -3.01
C THR A 48 -1.57 2.94 -1.87
N GLY A 49 -0.70 3.54 -1.03
CA GLY A 49 -0.22 2.95 0.21
C GLY A 49 -1.37 2.56 1.15
N PRO A 50 -2.22 3.50 1.62
CA PRO A 50 -3.35 3.17 2.49
C PRO A 50 -4.32 2.15 1.88
N ILE A 51 -4.60 2.23 0.58
CA ILE A 51 -5.41 1.21 -0.13
C ILE A 51 -4.75 -0.16 -0.04
N GLY A 52 -3.46 -0.25 -0.35
CA GLY A 52 -2.68 -1.49 -0.22
C GLY A 52 -2.67 -2.03 1.22
N ALA A 53 -2.60 -1.15 2.21
CA ALA A 53 -2.62 -1.50 3.63
C ALA A 53 -3.94 -2.18 4.03
N VAL A 54 -5.08 -1.61 3.59
CA VAL A 54 -6.41 -2.18 3.82
C VAL A 54 -6.54 -3.54 3.13
N ILE A 55 -6.09 -3.67 1.88
CA ILE A 55 -6.10 -4.95 1.16
C ILE A 55 -5.24 -5.98 1.91
N GLY A 56 -4.03 -5.63 2.32
CA GLY A 56 -3.12 -6.50 3.05
C GLY A 56 -3.69 -6.95 4.40
N LEU A 57 -4.35 -6.04 5.12
CA LEU A 57 -5.07 -6.34 6.35
C LEU A 57 -6.20 -7.34 6.11
N VAL A 58 -7.06 -7.10 5.11
CA VAL A 58 -8.19 -7.98 4.77
C VAL A 58 -7.70 -9.38 4.39
N VAL A 59 -6.67 -9.46 3.54
CA VAL A 59 -6.06 -10.74 3.13
C VAL A 59 -5.49 -11.49 4.34
N ALA A 60 -4.75 -10.80 5.21
CA ALA A 60 -4.19 -11.40 6.43
C ALA A 60 -5.28 -11.88 7.39
N TRP A 61 -6.36 -11.09 7.56
CA TRP A 61 -7.51 -11.44 8.38
C TRP A 61 -8.23 -12.70 7.85
N MET A 62 -8.51 -12.75 6.54
CA MET A 62 -9.17 -13.89 5.90
C MET A 62 -8.35 -15.17 6.02
N ARG A 63 -7.03 -15.08 5.83
CA ARG A 63 -6.12 -16.23 5.96
C ARG A 63 -5.92 -16.67 7.41
N GLY A 64 -5.86 -15.72 8.34
CA GLY A 64 -5.79 -16.00 9.77
C GLY A 64 -7.06 -16.67 10.31
N ARG A 65 -8.20 -16.59 9.61
CA ARG A 65 -9.44 -17.28 10.01
C ARG A 65 -9.43 -18.78 9.69
N LYS A 66 -8.61 -19.22 8.72
CA LYS A 66 -8.48 -20.63 8.30
C LYS A 66 -7.40 -21.41 9.08
N ARG A 67 -6.61 -20.73 9.91
CA ARG A 67 -5.61 -21.32 10.83
C ARG A 67 -6.11 -21.21 12.26
#